data_AF-A0A2E4G0D1-F1
#
_entry.id   AF-A0A2E4G0D1-F1
#
_cell.length_a   1.000
_cell.length_b   1.000
_cell.length_c   1.000
_cell.angle_alpha   90.00
_cell.angle_beta   90.00
_cell.angle_gamma   90.00
#
_symmetry.space_group_name_H-M   'P 1'
#
loop_
_entity.id
_entity.type
_entity.pdbx_description
1 polymer ?
#
loop_
_entity_poly.entity_id
_entity_poly.type
_entity_poly.pdbx_seq_one_letter_code
_entity_poly.pdbx_strand_id
1 'polypeptide(L)'
;MLLYFIKRLFLFIPTLLLISLLVFALLQISGGDPALNALESNHHQSNLMGDEVSKIKDYRKLKKLDLPAFYFSVHRWSSSDTLYRLPYVQDKLRAEALSYASGDWKLVDQMDKEIKRLLQEETASSTKKQLNKILKAKSIAQIEDSFAKISARDKFDRLSGLISDLSSNQWKIKNYIPIIRIHGLNNQYHLWLTGILQGNFGSSFIDEIPVTTKIKEALPITLGISLCALLIALCVAVPLGVYSAYYQNGWLDKICSQLFFVFYALPTFWVATLLVVFLGTGDFLKWFPIYGIGNPDEGASFIEKLSIYSAHLTLPIFCYVYGGLAYLFRHIRRSTLEELKQDYFISAKAKGLNIHAILWRHLFKKSSFPLITILGNALPALISGSFVIEYIFSIEGVGMLMVEAFFSRDYPVILSLLLLGALLTLLGMWLADILYKLADPRVEIVGAKNPLK
;
A
#
# COMPACT_ATOMS: atom_id res chain seq x y z
N MET A 1 26.35 19.27 -13.05
CA MET A 1 24.87 19.27 -13.01
C MET A 1 24.28 17.97 -13.53
N LEU A 2 24.54 17.59 -14.79
CA LEU A 2 24.16 16.26 -15.29
C LEU A 2 24.67 15.13 -14.38
N LEU A 3 25.93 15.23 -13.93
CA LEU A 3 26.49 14.30 -12.93
C LEU A 3 25.73 14.26 -11.59
N TYR A 4 25.17 15.38 -11.13
CA TYR A 4 24.37 15.42 -9.89
C TYR A 4 23.03 14.71 -10.10
N PHE A 5 22.32 15.01 -11.18
CA PHE A 5 21.05 14.35 -11.50
C PHE A 5 21.23 12.85 -11.76
N ILE A 6 22.30 12.47 -12.44
CA ILE A 6 22.67 11.06 -12.63
C ILE A 6 22.99 10.41 -11.28
N LYS A 7 23.83 11.02 -10.44
CA LYS A 7 24.11 10.51 -9.08
C LYS A 7 22.81 10.32 -8.27
N ARG A 8 21.89 11.28 -8.34
CA ARG A 8 20.60 11.20 -7.64
C ARG A 8 19.69 10.10 -8.20
N LEU A 9 19.67 9.93 -9.52
CA LEU A 9 18.98 8.81 -10.16
C LEU A 9 19.59 7.46 -9.74
N PHE A 10 20.91 7.37 -9.62
CA PHE A 10 21.56 6.17 -9.08
C PHE A 10 21.22 5.92 -7.61
N LEU A 11 21.01 6.96 -6.80
CA LEU A 11 20.53 6.81 -5.42
C LEU A 11 19.09 6.28 -5.34
N PHE A 12 18.31 6.33 -6.41
CA PHE A 12 16.98 5.72 -6.43
C PHE A 12 17.05 4.20 -6.41
N ILE A 13 18.08 3.60 -7.00
CA ILE A 13 18.23 2.14 -7.05
C ILE A 13 18.28 1.53 -5.63
N PRO A 14 19.22 1.91 -4.74
CA PRO A 14 19.24 1.36 -3.38
C PRO A 14 18.00 1.74 -2.58
N THR A 15 17.41 2.91 -2.82
CA THR A 15 16.20 3.36 -2.13
C THR A 15 14.98 2.53 -2.53
N LEU A 16 14.76 2.32 -3.82
CA LEU A 16 13.70 1.46 -4.35
C LEU A 16 13.91 0.00 -3.95
N LEU A 17 15.16 -0.47 -3.89
CA LEU A 17 15.46 -1.81 -3.41
C LEU A 17 15.05 -1.93 -1.93
N LEU A 18 15.43 -0.98 -1.08
CA LEU A 18 15.03 -0.96 0.33
C LEU A 18 13.52 -0.89 0.50
N ILE A 19 12.83 -0.05 -0.27
CA ILE A 19 11.38 0.06 -0.25
C ILE A 19 10.74 -1.26 -0.71
N SER A 20 11.24 -1.87 -1.79
CA SER A 20 10.73 -3.15 -2.29
C SER A 20 10.91 -4.26 -1.26
N LEU A 21 12.02 -4.28 -0.50
CA LEU A 21 12.25 -5.22 0.58
C LEU A 21 11.28 -4.99 1.73
N LEU A 22 11.03 -3.74 2.10
CA LEU A 22 10.09 -3.38 3.15
C LEU A 22 8.66 -3.78 2.76
N VAL A 23 8.23 -3.42 1.54
CA VAL A 23 6.93 -3.79 0.96
C VAL A 23 6.78 -5.32 0.93
N PHE A 24 7.80 -6.04 0.49
CA PHE A 24 7.77 -7.51 0.47
C PHE A 24 7.77 -8.13 1.87
N ALA A 25 8.52 -7.57 2.82
CA ALA A 25 8.49 -8.03 4.22
C ALA A 25 7.11 -7.82 4.83
N LEU A 26 6.45 -6.69 4.55
CA LEU A 26 5.08 -6.43 4.97
C LEU A 26 4.10 -7.46 4.39
N LEU A 27 4.26 -7.86 3.12
CA LEU A 27 3.46 -8.93 2.49
C LEU A 27 3.54 -10.25 3.27
N GLN A 28 4.71 -10.58 3.81
CA GLN A 28 4.92 -11.82 4.55
C GLN A 28 4.37 -11.74 5.98
N ILE A 29 4.31 -10.54 6.56
CA ILE A 29 3.86 -10.31 7.94
C ILE A 29 2.35 -10.10 8.02
N SER A 30 1.71 -9.59 6.96
CA SER A 30 0.32 -9.12 6.96
C SER A 30 -0.74 -10.19 7.27
N GLY A 31 -0.34 -11.46 7.43
CA GLY A 31 -1.19 -12.56 7.85
C GLY A 31 -2.22 -12.95 6.79
N GLY A 32 -2.95 -14.04 7.03
CA GLY A 32 -3.90 -14.58 6.07
C GLY A 32 -3.25 -15.47 5.00
N ASP A 33 -3.97 -16.51 4.60
CA ASP A 33 -3.51 -17.40 3.53
C ASP A 33 -4.23 -16.99 2.24
N PRO A 34 -3.52 -16.38 1.27
CA PRO A 34 -4.15 -15.93 0.03
C PRO A 34 -4.80 -17.09 -0.74
N ALA A 35 -4.28 -18.31 -0.62
CA ALA A 35 -4.88 -19.47 -1.26
C ALA A 35 -6.20 -19.90 -0.59
N LEU A 36 -6.34 -19.71 0.72
CA LEU A 36 -7.60 -20.00 1.41
C LEU A 36 -8.63 -18.90 1.16
N ASN A 37 -8.22 -17.62 1.26
CA ASN A 37 -9.12 -16.49 1.01
C ASN A 37 -9.69 -16.53 -0.42
N ALA A 38 -8.87 -16.87 -1.42
CA ALA A 38 -9.31 -17.01 -2.81
C ALA A 38 -10.24 -18.20 -3.06
N LEU A 39 -10.18 -19.24 -2.24
CA LEU A 39 -11.11 -20.37 -2.32
C LEU A 39 -12.40 -20.11 -1.55
N GLU A 40 -12.32 -19.44 -0.39
CA GLU A 40 -13.47 -18.96 0.38
C GLU A 40 -14.34 -17.97 -0.40
N SER A 41 -13.73 -17.04 -1.14
CA SER A 41 -14.48 -16.14 -2.03
C SER A 41 -15.21 -16.90 -3.16
N ASN A 42 -14.63 -17.98 -3.66
CA ASN A 42 -15.19 -18.84 -4.70
C ASN A 42 -16.14 -19.94 -4.17
N HIS A 43 -16.23 -20.14 -2.85
CA HIS A 43 -17.06 -21.19 -2.24
C HIS A 43 -18.56 -20.95 -2.36
N HIS A 44 -19.01 -19.81 -2.92
CA HIS A 44 -20.40 -19.65 -3.33
C HIS A 44 -20.84 -20.56 -4.48
N GLN A 45 -19.95 -21.36 -5.10
CA GLN A 45 -20.28 -22.18 -6.27
C GLN A 45 -19.93 -23.68 -6.27
N SER A 46 -19.28 -24.29 -5.26
CA SER A 46 -19.08 -25.76 -5.33
C SER A 46 -19.01 -26.52 -4.00
N ASN A 47 -19.97 -27.43 -3.81
CA ASN A 47 -20.04 -28.45 -2.76
C ASN A 47 -19.29 -29.73 -3.21
N LEU A 48 -17.96 -29.80 -3.08
CA LEU A 48 -17.20 -31.05 -3.26
C LEU A 48 -15.99 -31.11 -2.30
N MET A 49 -16.23 -31.63 -1.09
CA MET A 49 -15.30 -31.72 0.05
C MET A 49 -14.14 -32.74 -0.10
N GLY A 50 -13.92 -33.29 -1.29
CA GLY A 50 -12.84 -34.25 -1.58
C GLY A 50 -11.63 -33.66 -2.31
N ASP A 51 -11.77 -32.48 -2.91
CA ASP A 51 -10.84 -31.93 -3.92
C ASP A 51 -10.16 -30.62 -3.47
N GLU A 52 -10.52 -30.10 -2.29
CA GLU A 52 -10.04 -28.80 -1.79
C GLU A 52 -8.53 -28.76 -1.57
N VAL A 53 -7.93 -29.85 -1.05
CA VAL A 53 -6.48 -29.91 -0.81
C VAL A 53 -5.69 -29.85 -2.11
N SER A 54 -6.18 -30.49 -3.19
CA SER A 54 -5.52 -30.43 -4.49
C SER A 54 -5.65 -29.03 -5.08
N LYS A 55 -6.86 -28.45 -5.05
CA LYS A 55 -7.11 -27.07 -5.49
C LYS A 55 -6.21 -26.06 -4.78
N ILE A 56 -6.03 -26.16 -3.47
CA ILE A 56 -5.12 -25.28 -2.70
C ILE A 56 -3.68 -25.44 -3.19
N LYS A 57 -3.21 -26.68 -3.40
CA LYS A 57 -1.85 -26.94 -3.87
C LYS A 57 -1.62 -26.40 -5.27
N ASP A 58 -2.58 -26.58 -6.16
CA ASP A 58 -2.50 -26.14 -7.54
C ASP A 58 -2.55 -24.61 -7.62
N TYR A 59 -3.41 -23.96 -6.83
CA TYR A 59 -3.43 -22.50 -6.69
C TYR A 59 -2.09 -21.97 -6.17
N ARG A 60 -1.51 -22.59 -5.14
CA ARG A 60 -0.20 -22.20 -4.61
C ARG A 60 0.91 -22.31 -5.66
N LYS A 61 0.93 -23.38 -6.46
CA LYS A 61 1.89 -23.55 -7.57
C LYS A 61 1.70 -22.52 -8.67
N LEU A 62 0.45 -22.20 -8.99
CA LEU A 62 0.09 -21.21 -10.00
C LEU A 62 0.61 -19.83 -9.58
N LYS A 63 0.35 -19.42 -8.33
CA LYS A 63 0.78 -18.14 -7.76
C LYS A 63 2.20 -18.15 -7.19
N LYS A 64 2.96 -19.23 -7.38
CA LYS A 64 4.34 -19.41 -6.89
C LYS A 64 4.50 -19.26 -5.36
N LEU A 65 3.43 -19.47 -4.62
CA LEU A 65 3.40 -19.47 -3.15
C LEU A 65 4.06 -20.72 -2.57
N ASP A 66 4.35 -21.71 -3.41
CA ASP A 66 5.10 -22.92 -3.11
C ASP A 66 6.63 -22.73 -3.23
N LEU A 67 7.10 -21.50 -3.39
CA LEU A 67 8.52 -21.14 -3.37
C LEU A 67 8.90 -20.49 -2.02
N PRO A 68 10.18 -20.52 -1.63
CA PRO A 68 10.65 -19.76 -0.48
C PRO A 68 10.39 -18.26 -0.68
N ALA A 69 10.06 -17.56 0.40
CA ALA A 69 9.74 -16.13 0.33
C ALA A 69 10.93 -15.29 -0.17
N PHE A 70 12.15 -15.60 0.27
CA PHE A 70 13.33 -14.76 0.05
C PHE A 70 14.59 -15.56 -0.31
N TYR A 71 15.68 -14.87 -0.65
CA TYR A 71 16.98 -15.46 -1.01
C TYR A 71 17.54 -16.41 0.03
N PHE A 72 17.22 -16.18 1.29
CA PHE A 72 17.56 -17.05 2.39
C PHE A 72 16.39 -17.14 3.37
N SER A 73 16.32 -18.25 4.10
CA SER A 73 15.45 -18.36 5.27
C SER A 73 16.27 -18.68 6.50
N VAL A 74 15.85 -18.12 7.62
CA VAL A 74 16.40 -18.43 8.94
C VAL A 74 15.34 -19.20 9.70
N HIS A 75 15.67 -20.41 10.13
CA HIS A 75 14.80 -21.25 10.95
C HIS A 75 15.60 -21.96 12.03
N ARG A 76 14.90 -22.46 13.03
CA ARG A 76 15.49 -23.29 14.09
C ARG A 76 15.98 -24.61 13.49
N TRP A 77 17.07 -25.18 14.02
CA TRP A 77 17.55 -26.49 13.58
C TRP A 77 16.49 -27.59 13.70
N SER A 78 15.63 -27.49 14.70
CA SER A 78 14.51 -28.40 14.90
C SER A 78 13.41 -28.29 13.85
N SER A 79 13.36 -27.22 13.07
CA SER A 79 12.30 -26.91 12.09
C SER A 79 12.75 -27.19 10.65
N SER A 80 11.80 -27.32 9.72
CA SER A 80 12.10 -27.55 8.30
C SER A 80 12.00 -26.27 7.48
N ASP A 81 12.85 -26.17 6.48
CA ASP A 81 12.72 -25.17 5.43
C ASP A 81 11.52 -25.44 4.52
N THR A 82 11.03 -26.67 4.42
CA THR A 82 9.92 -27.04 3.52
C THR A 82 8.51 -26.75 4.05
N LEU A 83 8.37 -26.18 5.25
CA LEU A 83 7.06 -25.98 5.90
C LEU A 83 6.11 -25.08 5.11
N TYR A 84 6.64 -24.19 4.28
CA TYR A 84 5.83 -23.34 3.39
C TYR A 84 5.06 -24.13 2.33
N ARG A 85 5.42 -25.42 2.07
CA ARG A 85 4.73 -26.30 1.11
C ARG A 85 3.45 -26.93 1.67
N LEU A 86 3.21 -26.79 2.98
CA LEU A 86 2.00 -27.33 3.59
C LEU A 86 0.78 -26.53 3.12
N PRO A 87 -0.31 -27.20 2.73
CA PRO A 87 -1.48 -26.54 2.13
C PRO A 87 -2.28 -25.70 3.13
N TYR A 88 -2.27 -26.06 4.41
CA TYR A 88 -3.01 -25.31 5.44
C TYR A 88 -2.06 -24.66 6.43
N VAL A 89 -2.36 -23.42 6.80
CA VAL A 89 -1.63 -22.68 7.85
C VAL A 89 -1.69 -23.42 9.18
N GLN A 90 -2.82 -24.07 9.50
CA GLN A 90 -2.97 -24.85 10.73
C GLN A 90 -2.00 -26.04 10.78
N ASP A 91 -1.79 -26.72 9.65
CA ASP A 91 -0.83 -27.82 9.56
C ASP A 91 0.60 -27.32 9.73
N LYS A 92 0.91 -26.15 9.15
CA LYS A 92 2.20 -25.48 9.34
C LYS A 92 2.45 -25.14 10.81
N LEU A 93 1.49 -24.50 11.48
CA LEU A 93 1.60 -24.14 12.90
C LEU A 93 1.71 -25.38 13.80
N ARG A 94 0.96 -26.45 13.49
CA ARG A 94 1.08 -27.75 14.17
C ARG A 94 2.47 -28.33 14.01
N ALA A 95 2.96 -28.41 12.77
CA ALA A 95 4.30 -28.89 12.44
C ALA A 95 5.38 -28.10 13.18
N GLU A 96 5.27 -26.77 13.23
CA GLU A 96 6.18 -25.89 13.97
C GLU A 96 6.13 -26.09 15.48
N ALA A 97 4.93 -26.33 16.03
CA ALA A 97 4.75 -26.58 17.46
C ALA A 97 5.31 -27.95 17.88
N LEU A 98 5.01 -29.00 17.11
CA LEU A 98 5.50 -30.36 17.38
C LEU A 98 7.01 -30.46 17.19
N SER A 99 7.56 -29.87 16.12
CA SER A 99 9.02 -29.85 15.91
C SER A 99 9.76 -29.08 16.98
N TYR A 100 9.17 -28.00 17.51
CA TYR A 100 9.73 -27.29 18.66
C TYR A 100 9.69 -28.14 19.94
N ALA A 101 8.59 -28.85 20.17
CA ALA A 101 8.41 -29.70 21.33
C ALA A 101 9.36 -30.91 21.32
N SER A 102 9.53 -31.57 20.16
CA SER A 102 10.38 -32.74 19.98
C SER A 102 11.86 -32.42 19.71
N GLY A 103 12.17 -31.17 19.36
CA GLY A 103 13.51 -30.77 18.90
C GLY A 103 13.92 -31.38 17.54
N ASP A 104 13.04 -32.11 16.86
CA ASP A 104 13.33 -32.79 15.59
C ASP A 104 12.13 -32.86 14.66
N TRP A 105 12.18 -32.09 13.58
CA TRP A 105 11.19 -32.12 12.50
C TRP A 105 11.09 -33.47 11.80
N LYS A 106 12.19 -34.20 11.63
CA LYS A 106 12.18 -35.46 10.85
C LYS A 106 11.29 -36.50 11.52
N LEU A 107 11.26 -36.52 12.86
CA LEU A 107 10.37 -37.39 13.63
C LEU A 107 8.90 -37.04 13.38
N VAL A 108 8.57 -35.74 13.36
CA VAL A 108 7.20 -35.26 13.09
C VAL A 108 6.76 -35.64 11.68
N ASP A 109 7.61 -35.43 10.66
CA ASP A 109 7.32 -35.78 9.27
C ASP A 109 7.17 -37.30 9.07
N GLN A 110 8.04 -38.11 9.69
CA GLN A 110 7.94 -39.57 9.65
C GLN A 110 6.64 -40.07 10.30
N MET A 111 6.28 -39.52 11.47
CA MET A 111 5.01 -39.83 12.14
C MET A 111 3.81 -39.47 11.28
N ASP A 112 3.75 -38.25 10.72
CA ASP A 112 2.63 -37.82 9.89
C ASP A 112 2.51 -38.66 8.59
N LYS A 113 3.62 -39.08 7.98
CA LYS A 113 3.63 -40.00 6.83
C LYS A 113 3.11 -41.39 7.21
N GLU A 114 3.55 -41.90 8.35
CA GLU A 114 3.11 -43.20 8.87
C GLU A 114 1.60 -43.19 9.16
N ILE A 115 1.09 -42.16 9.83
CA ILE A 115 -0.35 -42.00 10.09
C ILE A 115 -1.14 -41.93 8.78
N LYS A 116 -0.66 -41.19 7.78
CA LYS A 116 -1.33 -41.10 6.47
C LYS A 116 -1.37 -42.44 5.74
N ARG A 117 -0.31 -43.24 5.82
CA ARG A 117 -0.28 -44.62 5.31
C ARG A 117 -1.31 -45.50 6.01
N LEU A 118 -1.30 -45.50 7.35
CA LEU A 118 -2.24 -46.28 8.16
C LEU A 118 -3.70 -45.88 7.92
N LEU A 119 -3.98 -44.59 7.70
CA LEU A 119 -5.32 -44.11 7.36
C LEU A 119 -5.84 -44.67 6.03
N GLN A 120 -4.96 -44.98 5.07
CA GLN A 120 -5.32 -45.59 3.79
C GLN A 120 -5.58 -47.10 3.94
N GLU A 121 -4.78 -47.79 4.76
CA GLU A 121 -4.85 -49.25 4.96
C GLU A 121 -5.96 -49.67 5.95
N GLU A 122 -6.28 -48.83 6.93
CA GLU A 122 -7.23 -49.15 7.98
C GLU A 122 -8.67 -49.18 7.46
N THR A 123 -9.50 -50.06 8.01
CA THR A 123 -10.93 -50.16 7.65
C THR A 123 -11.84 -49.80 8.83
N ALA A 124 -11.36 -49.94 10.07
CA ALA A 124 -12.13 -49.62 11.26
C ALA A 124 -12.38 -48.10 11.41
N SER A 125 -13.66 -47.70 11.42
CA SER A 125 -14.08 -46.30 11.57
C SER A 125 -13.62 -45.66 12.89
N SER A 126 -13.61 -46.44 13.99
CA SER A 126 -13.13 -45.98 15.31
C SER A 126 -11.64 -45.65 15.30
N THR A 127 -10.81 -46.53 14.71
CA THR A 127 -9.36 -46.34 14.57
C THR A 127 -9.04 -45.17 13.65
N LYS A 128 -9.72 -45.06 12.49
CA LYS A 128 -9.61 -43.91 11.59
C LYS A 128 -9.91 -42.58 12.29
N LYS A 129 -10.94 -42.54 13.15
CA LYS A 129 -11.30 -41.34 13.90
C LYS A 129 -10.18 -40.92 14.87
N GLN A 130 -9.54 -41.87 15.55
CA GLN A 130 -8.42 -41.57 16.45
C GLN A 130 -7.15 -41.18 15.68
N LEU A 131 -6.81 -41.87 14.59
CA LEU A 131 -5.69 -41.50 13.72
C LEU A 131 -5.85 -40.08 13.15
N ASN A 132 -7.06 -39.70 12.74
CA ASN A 132 -7.35 -38.33 12.31
C ASN A 132 -7.25 -37.30 13.45
N LYS A 133 -7.60 -37.67 14.69
CA LYS A 133 -7.38 -36.81 15.86
C LYS A 133 -5.89 -36.59 16.12
N ILE A 134 -5.07 -37.64 15.98
CA ILE A 134 -3.61 -37.55 16.10
C ILE A 134 -3.04 -36.61 15.02
N LEU A 135 -3.52 -36.74 13.78
CA LEU A 135 -3.12 -35.87 12.65
C LEU A 135 -3.54 -34.40 12.85
N LYS A 136 -4.50 -34.11 13.73
CA LYS A 136 -4.94 -32.73 14.05
C LYS A 136 -4.44 -32.25 15.41
N ALA A 137 -3.76 -33.10 16.18
CA ALA A 137 -3.29 -32.79 17.52
C ALA A 137 -2.20 -31.71 17.51
N LYS A 138 -2.33 -30.71 18.38
CA LYS A 138 -1.41 -29.56 18.46
C LYS A 138 -0.29 -29.75 19.48
N SER A 139 -0.38 -30.79 20.32
CA SER A 139 0.61 -31.10 21.35
C SER A 139 0.88 -32.60 21.45
N ILE A 140 2.05 -32.95 21.98
CA ILE A 140 2.47 -34.35 22.20
C ILE A 140 1.49 -35.06 23.16
N ALA A 141 1.03 -34.38 24.22
CA ALA A 141 0.05 -34.95 25.15
C ALA A 141 -1.29 -35.33 24.48
N GLN A 142 -1.75 -34.54 23.49
CA GLN A 142 -2.96 -34.86 22.72
C GLN A 142 -2.75 -36.08 21.81
N ILE A 143 -1.54 -36.24 21.28
CA ILE A 143 -1.14 -37.39 20.47
C ILE A 143 -1.17 -38.66 21.33
N GLU A 144 -0.53 -38.61 22.51
CA GLU A 144 -0.48 -39.73 23.45
C GLU A 144 -1.87 -40.14 23.94
N ASP A 145 -2.72 -39.18 24.34
CA ASP A 145 -4.11 -39.45 24.77
C ASP A 145 -4.95 -40.07 23.65
N SER A 146 -4.80 -39.60 22.41
CA SER A 146 -5.54 -40.14 21.27
C SER A 146 -5.03 -41.53 20.87
N PHE A 147 -3.72 -41.77 20.95
CA PHE A 147 -3.10 -43.06 20.68
C PHE A 147 -3.49 -44.11 21.74
N ALA A 148 -3.57 -43.70 23.01
CA ALA A 148 -4.04 -44.55 24.10
C ALA A 148 -5.49 -45.04 23.89
N LYS A 149 -6.31 -44.32 23.11
CA LYS A 149 -7.70 -44.70 22.83
C LYS A 149 -7.86 -45.62 21.61
N ILE A 150 -6.77 -46.03 20.96
CA ILE A 150 -6.80 -46.98 19.84
C ILE A 150 -6.85 -48.42 20.36
N SER A 151 -7.80 -49.20 19.86
CA SER A 151 -7.91 -50.64 20.09
C SER A 151 -6.89 -51.40 19.23
N ALA A 152 -6.29 -52.48 19.75
CA ALA A 152 -5.25 -53.28 19.07
C ALA A 152 -3.98 -52.49 18.69
N ARG A 153 -3.36 -51.84 19.69
CA ARG A 153 -2.14 -51.03 19.52
C ARG A 153 -0.94 -51.82 18.99
N ASP A 154 -0.91 -53.14 19.21
CA ASP A 154 0.15 -54.04 18.75
C ASP A 154 0.28 -54.07 17.22
N LYS A 155 -0.73 -53.62 16.47
CA LYS A 155 -0.64 -53.46 15.01
C LYS A 155 0.13 -52.21 14.58
N PHE A 156 0.43 -51.32 15.52
CA PHE A 156 0.97 -49.98 15.28
C PHE A 156 2.33 -49.77 15.96
N ASP A 157 3.15 -50.82 16.09
CA ASP A 157 4.46 -50.79 16.77
C ASP A 157 5.36 -49.67 16.27
N ARG A 158 5.40 -49.45 14.95
CA ARG A 158 6.18 -48.36 14.34
C ARG A 158 5.70 -46.97 14.77
N LEU A 159 4.37 -46.77 14.82
CA LEU A 159 3.79 -45.52 15.27
C LEU A 159 4.01 -45.32 16.78
N SER A 160 3.91 -46.38 17.57
CA SER A 160 4.21 -46.36 19.01
C SER A 160 5.66 -45.95 19.28
N GLY A 161 6.61 -46.51 18.51
CA GLY A 161 8.02 -46.14 18.59
C GLY A 161 8.26 -44.65 18.28
N LEU A 162 7.66 -44.15 17.19
CA LEU A 162 7.76 -42.74 16.82
C LEU A 162 7.16 -41.79 17.88
N ILE A 163 6.04 -42.17 18.50
CA ILE A 163 5.42 -41.39 19.59
C ILE A 163 6.31 -41.39 20.84
N SER A 164 6.92 -42.53 21.18
CA SER A 164 7.88 -42.64 22.28
C SER A 164 9.13 -41.77 22.03
N ASP A 165 9.66 -41.78 20.81
CA ASP A 165 10.80 -40.95 20.41
C ASP A 165 10.49 -39.46 20.46
N LEU A 166 9.26 -39.07 20.08
CA LEU A 166 8.77 -37.69 20.19
C LEU A 166 8.72 -37.19 21.64
N SER A 167 8.36 -38.07 22.58
CA SER A 167 8.22 -37.74 24.01
C SER A 167 9.56 -37.73 24.75
N SER A 168 10.48 -38.63 24.36
CA SER A 168 11.78 -38.82 25.02
C SER A 168 12.84 -37.81 24.57
N ASN A 169 12.76 -37.29 23.35
CA ASN A 169 13.76 -36.36 22.80
C ASN A 169 13.59 -34.93 23.36
N GLN A 170 14.04 -34.70 24.60
CA GLN A 170 13.93 -33.39 25.27
C GLN A 170 15.13 -32.46 25.04
N TRP A 171 16.11 -32.83 24.21
CA TRP A 171 17.30 -32.02 23.94
C TRP A 171 16.96 -30.82 23.05
N LYS A 172 16.46 -29.75 23.69
CA LYS A 172 15.98 -28.51 23.07
C LYS A 172 17.09 -27.58 22.57
N ILE A 173 18.36 -27.96 22.66
CA ILE A 173 19.50 -27.14 22.19
C ILE A 173 19.33 -26.80 20.70
N LYS A 174 18.81 -27.73 19.89
CA LYS A 174 18.48 -27.52 18.47
C LYS A 174 17.50 -26.36 18.24
N ASN A 175 16.66 -26.01 19.22
CA ASN A 175 15.72 -24.88 19.08
C ASN A 175 16.41 -23.51 19.12
N TYR A 176 17.61 -23.42 19.69
CA TYR A 176 18.35 -22.16 19.88
C TYR A 176 19.42 -21.94 18.82
N ILE A 177 19.67 -22.93 17.95
CA ILE A 177 20.65 -22.84 16.86
C ILE A 177 19.90 -22.40 15.59
N PRO A 178 20.11 -21.17 15.09
CA PRO A 178 19.57 -20.75 13.81
C PRO A 178 20.34 -21.42 12.67
N ILE A 179 19.61 -22.01 11.72
CA ILE A 179 20.14 -22.44 10.43
C ILE A 179 19.73 -21.43 9.37
N ILE A 180 20.71 -21.00 8.58
CA ILE A 180 20.48 -20.21 7.38
C ILE A 180 20.48 -21.17 6.18
N ARG A 181 19.39 -21.19 5.42
CA ARG A 181 19.32 -21.88 4.12
C ARG A 181 19.27 -20.85 3.01
N ILE A 182 20.12 -21.01 2.02
CA ILE A 182 20.17 -20.16 0.83
C ILE A 182 19.34 -20.82 -0.26
N HIS A 183 18.38 -20.08 -0.81
CA HIS A 183 17.44 -20.53 -1.84
C HIS A 183 17.79 -20.04 -3.25
N GLY A 184 18.77 -19.14 -3.37
CA GLY A 184 19.19 -18.58 -4.65
C GLY A 184 18.13 -17.64 -5.25
N LEU A 185 18.05 -17.59 -6.59
CA LEU A 185 17.15 -16.68 -7.33
C LEU A 185 15.72 -17.23 -7.51
N ASN A 186 15.50 -18.51 -7.24
CA ASN A 186 14.18 -19.13 -7.38
C ASN A 186 13.34 -18.96 -6.11
N ASN A 187 12.97 -17.71 -5.82
CA ASN A 187 12.21 -17.30 -4.65
C ASN A 187 11.11 -16.29 -5.02
N GLN A 188 10.12 -16.14 -4.14
CA GLN A 188 8.97 -15.26 -4.38
C GLN A 188 9.38 -13.80 -4.58
N TYR A 189 10.29 -13.27 -3.76
CA TYR A 189 10.76 -11.87 -3.88
C TYR A 189 11.41 -11.59 -5.23
N HIS A 190 12.28 -12.48 -5.71
CA HIS A 190 12.98 -12.28 -6.98
C HIS A 190 12.01 -12.32 -8.16
N LEU A 191 11.07 -13.29 -8.18
CA LEU A 191 10.03 -13.35 -9.20
C LEU A 191 9.13 -12.10 -9.17
N TRP A 192 8.73 -11.67 -7.98
CA TRP A 192 7.93 -10.46 -7.80
C TRP A 192 8.67 -9.19 -8.28
N LEU A 193 9.93 -9.02 -7.87
CA LEU A 193 10.76 -7.88 -8.26
C LEU A 193 11.01 -7.85 -9.78
N THR A 194 11.36 -9.00 -10.37
CA THR A 194 11.55 -9.09 -11.84
C THR A 194 10.27 -8.81 -12.61
N GLY A 195 9.11 -9.29 -12.11
CA GLY A 195 7.80 -8.96 -12.67
C GLY A 195 7.53 -7.45 -12.67
N ILE A 196 7.73 -6.80 -11.53
CA ILE A 196 7.56 -5.34 -11.40
C ILE A 196 8.47 -4.58 -12.35
N LEU A 197 9.74 -4.98 -12.47
CA LEU A 197 10.69 -4.34 -13.38
C LEU A 197 10.26 -4.49 -14.86
N GLN A 198 9.46 -5.51 -15.18
CA GLN A 198 8.85 -5.71 -16.50
C GLN A 198 7.46 -5.05 -16.63
N GLY A 199 6.99 -4.32 -15.61
CA GLY A 199 5.66 -3.71 -15.57
C GLY A 199 4.53 -4.68 -15.24
N ASN A 200 4.84 -5.92 -14.83
CA ASN A 200 3.88 -6.91 -14.38
C ASN A 200 3.77 -6.88 -12.84
N PHE A 201 2.70 -6.26 -12.36
CA PHE A 201 2.36 -6.16 -10.93
C PHE A 201 1.66 -7.41 -10.37
N GLY A 202 1.52 -8.46 -11.20
CA GLY A 202 0.74 -9.65 -10.88
C GLY A 202 -0.76 -9.46 -11.09
N SER A 203 -1.53 -10.41 -10.60
CA SER A 203 -2.99 -10.37 -10.59
C SER A 203 -3.50 -10.28 -9.17
N SER A 204 -4.67 -9.67 -9.03
CA SER A 204 -5.45 -9.67 -7.79
C SER A 204 -5.68 -11.10 -7.29
N PHE A 205 -5.71 -11.26 -5.98
CA PHE A 205 -6.04 -12.54 -5.34
C PHE A 205 -7.54 -12.78 -5.23
N ILE A 206 -8.37 -11.76 -5.48
CA ILE A 206 -9.82 -11.81 -5.27
C ILE A 206 -10.56 -12.16 -6.56
N ASP A 207 -10.30 -11.42 -7.62
CA ASP A 207 -11.00 -11.52 -8.92
C ASP A 207 -10.08 -11.96 -10.07
N GLU A 208 -8.80 -12.24 -9.78
CA GLU A 208 -7.77 -12.68 -10.74
C GLU A 208 -7.47 -11.70 -11.88
N ILE A 209 -8.02 -10.48 -11.83
CA ILE A 209 -7.76 -9.43 -12.82
C ILE A 209 -6.32 -8.91 -12.65
N PRO A 210 -5.58 -8.65 -13.75
CA PRO A 210 -4.26 -8.03 -13.67
C PRO A 210 -4.30 -6.69 -12.93
N VAL A 211 -3.37 -6.50 -11.98
CA VAL A 211 -3.29 -5.28 -11.17
C VAL A 211 -3.02 -4.05 -12.05
N THR A 212 -2.26 -4.22 -13.14
CA THR A 212 -2.04 -3.19 -14.16
C THR A 212 -3.33 -2.65 -14.75
N THR A 213 -4.32 -3.52 -15.02
CA THR A 213 -5.62 -3.14 -15.58
C THR A 213 -6.41 -2.31 -14.58
N LYS A 214 -6.51 -2.80 -13.32
CA LYS A 214 -7.19 -2.07 -12.23
C LYS A 214 -6.61 -0.67 -12.04
N ILE A 215 -5.28 -0.56 -12.01
CA ILE A 215 -4.59 0.74 -11.89
C ILE A 215 -4.88 1.62 -13.10
N LYS A 216 -4.85 1.08 -14.33
CA LYS A 216 -5.06 1.85 -15.56
C LYS A 216 -6.48 2.43 -15.66
N GLU A 217 -7.48 1.76 -15.12
CA GLU A 217 -8.87 2.23 -15.07
C GLU A 217 -9.06 3.31 -13.99
N ALA A 218 -8.49 3.09 -12.81
CA ALA A 218 -8.63 3.98 -11.66
C ALA A 218 -7.77 5.27 -11.76
N LEU A 219 -6.57 5.17 -12.32
CA LEU A 219 -5.57 6.24 -12.35
C LEU A 219 -6.03 7.53 -13.04
N PRO A 220 -6.64 7.51 -14.24
CA PRO A 220 -7.08 8.73 -14.91
C PRO A 220 -8.14 9.50 -14.12
N ILE A 221 -9.01 8.80 -13.38
CA ILE A 221 -10.07 9.41 -12.59
C ILE A 221 -9.47 10.19 -11.42
N THR A 222 -8.64 9.53 -10.60
CA THR A 222 -7.95 10.18 -9.48
C THR A 222 -7.04 11.31 -9.94
N LEU A 223 -6.29 11.09 -11.02
CA LEU A 223 -5.40 12.10 -11.57
C LEU A 223 -6.18 13.32 -12.06
N GLY A 224 -7.31 13.11 -12.75
CA GLY A 224 -8.18 14.19 -13.23
C GLY A 224 -8.71 15.04 -12.09
N ILE A 225 -9.27 14.41 -11.05
CA ILE A 225 -9.82 15.11 -9.87
C ILE A 225 -8.71 15.87 -9.13
N SER A 226 -7.60 15.19 -8.84
CA SER A 226 -6.51 15.75 -8.06
C SER A 226 -5.79 16.89 -8.80
N LEU A 227 -5.62 16.77 -10.12
CA LEU A 227 -5.01 17.83 -10.94
C LEU A 227 -5.92 19.05 -11.04
N CYS A 228 -7.23 18.85 -11.28
CA CYS A 228 -8.20 19.93 -11.26
C CYS A 228 -8.19 20.66 -9.91
N ALA A 229 -8.21 19.90 -8.81
CA ALA A 229 -8.16 20.49 -7.47
C ALA A 229 -6.85 21.25 -7.22
N LEU A 230 -5.70 20.70 -7.61
CA LEU A 230 -4.41 21.38 -7.49
C LEU A 230 -4.39 22.70 -8.27
N LEU A 231 -4.87 22.70 -9.52
CA LEU A 231 -4.92 23.89 -10.36
C LEU A 231 -5.84 24.95 -9.75
N ILE A 232 -7.04 24.59 -9.30
CA ILE A 232 -7.95 25.51 -8.62
C ILE A 232 -7.29 26.07 -7.35
N ALA A 233 -6.68 25.21 -6.54
CA ALA A 233 -6.03 25.62 -5.32
C ALA A 233 -4.87 26.59 -5.59
N LEU A 234 -4.05 26.36 -6.62
CA LEU A 234 -2.98 27.29 -7.03
C LEU A 234 -3.55 28.63 -7.54
N CYS A 235 -4.55 28.58 -8.44
CA CYS A 235 -5.18 29.76 -9.02
C CYS A 235 -5.83 30.66 -7.96
N VAL A 236 -6.30 30.10 -6.84
CA VAL A 236 -6.91 30.88 -5.76
C VAL A 236 -5.88 31.25 -4.68
N ALA A 237 -5.10 30.28 -4.19
CA ALA A 237 -4.18 30.51 -3.07
C ALA A 237 -3.00 31.42 -3.42
N VAL A 238 -2.49 31.37 -4.66
CA VAL A 238 -1.33 32.17 -5.06
C VAL A 238 -1.68 33.67 -5.09
N PRO A 239 -2.72 34.14 -5.82
CA PRO A 239 -3.08 35.55 -5.81
C PRO A 239 -3.48 36.02 -4.41
N LEU A 240 -4.31 35.25 -3.70
CA LEU A 240 -4.74 35.64 -2.35
C LEU A 240 -3.55 35.73 -1.39
N GLY A 241 -2.61 34.79 -1.45
CA GLY A 241 -1.42 34.79 -0.60
C GLY A 241 -0.50 35.98 -0.87
N VAL A 242 -0.28 36.33 -2.14
CA VAL A 242 0.55 37.48 -2.53
C VAL A 242 -0.11 38.80 -2.12
N TYR A 243 -1.40 38.99 -2.43
CA TYR A 243 -2.11 40.23 -2.09
C TYR A 243 -2.34 40.37 -0.58
N SER A 244 -2.64 39.28 0.14
CA SER A 244 -2.76 39.25 1.60
C SER A 244 -1.44 39.63 2.29
N ALA A 245 -0.31 39.17 1.77
CA ALA A 245 1.00 39.55 2.29
C ALA A 245 1.32 41.02 2.01
N TYR A 246 1.03 41.52 0.81
CA TYR A 246 1.30 42.91 0.45
C TYR A 246 0.44 43.90 1.26
N TYR A 247 -0.85 43.60 1.42
CA TYR A 247 -1.78 44.37 2.26
C TYR A 247 -1.87 43.79 3.68
N GLN A 248 -0.72 43.52 4.29
CA GLN A 248 -0.64 42.94 5.63
C GLN A 248 -1.48 43.73 6.64
N ASN A 249 -2.22 43.03 7.50
CA ASN A 249 -3.17 43.57 8.48
C ASN A 249 -4.41 44.29 7.88
N GLY A 250 -4.53 44.32 6.55
CA GLY A 250 -5.73 44.79 5.86
C GLY A 250 -6.91 43.82 6.00
N TRP A 251 -8.07 44.22 5.48
CA TRP A 251 -9.29 43.42 5.56
C TRP A 251 -9.17 42.09 4.80
N LEU A 252 -8.57 42.11 3.60
CA LEU A 252 -8.33 40.90 2.79
C LEU A 252 -7.46 39.90 3.54
N ASP A 253 -6.39 40.39 4.17
CA ASP A 253 -5.48 39.58 4.97
C ASP A 253 -6.20 38.91 6.15
N LYS A 254 -6.99 39.69 6.91
CA LYS A 254 -7.75 39.18 8.06
C LYS A 254 -8.79 38.14 7.64
N ILE A 255 -9.58 38.42 6.59
CA ILE A 255 -10.62 37.50 6.11
C ILE A 255 -9.99 36.21 5.58
N CYS A 256 -9.02 36.29 4.68
CA CYS A 256 -8.38 35.11 4.11
C CYS A 256 -7.66 34.29 5.19
N SER A 257 -6.91 34.94 6.09
CA SER A 257 -6.22 34.24 7.18
C SER A 257 -7.19 33.53 8.11
N GLN A 258 -8.30 34.17 8.47
CA GLN A 258 -9.32 33.56 9.33
C GLN A 258 -10.05 32.41 8.62
N LEU A 259 -10.52 32.64 7.39
CA LEU A 259 -11.26 31.65 6.61
C LEU A 259 -10.40 30.40 6.36
N PHE A 260 -9.16 30.58 5.94
CA PHE A 260 -8.26 29.46 5.67
C PHE A 260 -7.71 28.81 6.94
N PHE A 261 -7.69 29.51 8.07
CA PHE A 261 -7.45 28.89 9.36
C PHE A 261 -8.59 27.94 9.75
N VAL A 262 -9.85 28.36 9.55
CA VAL A 262 -11.03 27.49 9.76
C VAL A 262 -10.97 26.27 8.85
N PHE A 263 -10.75 26.47 7.55
CA PHE A 263 -10.61 25.36 6.59
C PHE A 263 -9.51 24.38 6.99
N TYR A 264 -8.37 24.86 7.46
CA TYR A 264 -7.29 24.00 7.94
C TYR A 264 -7.67 23.18 9.18
N ALA A 265 -8.55 23.69 10.03
CA ALA A 265 -8.98 23.02 11.25
C ALA A 265 -10.06 21.95 11.01
N LEU A 266 -10.76 21.98 9.86
CA LEU A 266 -11.86 21.07 9.54
C LEU A 266 -11.37 19.77 8.89
N PRO A 267 -11.62 18.60 9.51
CA PRO A 267 -11.27 17.32 8.89
C PRO A 267 -12.01 17.09 7.56
N THR A 268 -11.29 16.61 6.54
CA THR A 268 -11.83 16.42 5.18
C THR A 268 -12.96 15.44 5.07
N PHE A 269 -12.90 14.33 5.82
CA PHE A 269 -13.99 13.37 5.87
C PHE A 269 -15.26 14.00 6.45
N TRP A 270 -15.12 14.85 7.48
CA TRP A 270 -16.25 15.48 8.15
C TRP A 270 -16.95 16.46 7.20
N VAL A 271 -16.18 17.32 6.53
CA VAL A 271 -16.73 18.23 5.51
C VAL A 271 -17.39 17.45 4.38
N ALA A 272 -16.74 16.40 3.86
CA ALA A 272 -17.32 15.55 2.82
C ALA A 272 -18.67 14.96 3.25
N THR A 273 -18.77 14.40 4.47
CA THR A 273 -20.03 13.85 4.99
C THR A 273 -21.11 14.92 5.14
N LEU A 274 -20.77 16.13 5.58
CA LEU A 274 -21.72 17.24 5.66
C LEU A 274 -22.22 17.66 4.28
N LEU A 275 -21.33 17.75 3.28
CA LEU A 275 -21.73 18.10 1.92
C LEU A 275 -22.69 17.07 1.33
N VAL A 276 -22.44 15.78 1.56
CA VAL A 276 -23.35 14.70 1.13
C VAL A 276 -24.73 14.86 1.79
N VAL A 277 -24.79 15.02 3.12
CA VAL A 277 -26.05 15.12 3.86
C VAL A 277 -26.82 16.39 3.52
N PHE A 278 -26.16 17.55 3.49
CA PHE A 278 -26.86 18.82 3.33
C PHE A 278 -27.18 19.17 1.88
N LEU A 279 -26.37 18.73 0.91
CA LEU A 279 -26.50 19.14 -0.49
C LEU A 279 -26.91 18.01 -1.45
N GLY A 280 -26.99 16.77 -0.95
CA GLY A 280 -27.07 15.59 -1.80
C GLY A 280 -28.14 14.56 -1.46
N THR A 281 -28.40 14.26 -0.18
CA THR A 281 -29.41 13.23 0.19
C THR A 281 -30.84 13.67 -0.12
N GLY A 282 -31.11 14.98 -0.11
CA GLY A 282 -32.43 15.56 -0.32
C GLY A 282 -33.25 15.77 0.96
N ASP A 283 -32.71 15.44 2.13
CA ASP A 283 -33.31 15.78 3.43
C ASP A 283 -33.29 17.29 3.69
N PHE A 284 -32.30 17.99 3.11
CA PHE A 284 -32.16 19.45 3.17
C PHE A 284 -32.21 20.06 1.77
N LEU A 285 -31.11 19.95 1.02
CA LEU A 285 -31.00 20.40 -0.37
C LEU A 285 -30.59 19.20 -1.24
N LYS A 286 -31.05 19.20 -2.50
CA LYS A 286 -30.71 18.18 -3.51
C LYS A 286 -30.10 18.85 -4.73
N TRP A 287 -29.02 19.59 -4.52
CA TRP A 287 -28.37 20.37 -5.57
C TRP A 287 -27.39 19.53 -6.38
N PHE A 288 -26.75 18.55 -5.75
CA PHE A 288 -25.71 17.76 -6.38
C PHE A 288 -26.00 16.26 -6.25
N PRO A 289 -25.66 15.46 -7.27
CA PRO A 289 -25.53 14.03 -7.11
C PRO A 289 -24.33 13.71 -6.20
N ILE A 290 -24.40 12.58 -5.49
CA ILE A 290 -23.47 12.25 -4.40
C ILE A 290 -22.54 11.06 -4.66
N TYR A 291 -22.78 10.29 -5.72
CA TYR A 291 -22.01 9.07 -5.99
C TYR A 291 -21.48 9.00 -7.41
N GLY A 292 -20.25 8.54 -7.54
CA GLY A 292 -19.57 8.32 -8.81
C GLY A 292 -19.22 9.61 -9.55
N ILE A 293 -18.80 9.47 -10.81
CA ILE A 293 -18.42 10.59 -11.67
C ILE A 293 -19.55 11.01 -12.63
N GLY A 294 -20.66 10.27 -12.64
CA GLY A 294 -21.73 10.41 -13.62
C GLY A 294 -21.44 9.65 -14.92
N ASN A 295 -22.48 9.09 -15.54
CA ASN A 295 -22.39 8.29 -16.76
C ASN A 295 -23.08 9.03 -17.91
N PRO A 296 -22.39 9.94 -18.60
CA PRO A 296 -22.97 10.60 -19.77
C PRO A 296 -23.10 9.61 -20.94
N ASP A 297 -24.16 9.76 -21.72
CA ASP A 297 -24.39 8.94 -22.92
C ASP A 297 -23.23 9.07 -23.93
N GLU A 298 -22.93 8.00 -24.67
CA GLU A 298 -21.80 7.98 -25.61
C GLU A 298 -21.90 9.12 -26.64
N GLY A 299 -23.12 9.39 -27.13
CA GLY A 299 -23.45 10.47 -28.08
C GLY A 299 -23.68 11.86 -27.47
N ALA A 300 -23.56 12.01 -26.14
CA ALA A 300 -23.79 13.30 -25.49
C ALA A 300 -22.81 14.37 -25.98
N SER A 301 -23.30 15.60 -26.10
CA SER A 301 -22.49 16.74 -26.51
C SER A 301 -21.40 17.05 -25.47
N PHE A 302 -20.34 17.77 -25.85
CA PHE A 302 -19.31 18.17 -24.90
C PHE A 302 -19.86 18.98 -23.71
N ILE A 303 -20.82 19.87 -23.98
CA ILE A 303 -21.44 20.72 -22.95
C ILE A 303 -22.25 19.88 -21.97
N GLU A 304 -22.97 18.88 -22.47
CA GLU A 304 -23.73 17.95 -21.65
C GLU A 304 -22.83 17.07 -20.78
N LYS A 305 -21.77 16.51 -21.36
CA LYS A 305 -20.73 15.77 -20.62
C LYS A 305 -20.13 16.64 -19.51
N LEU A 306 -19.76 17.88 -19.84
CA LEU A 306 -19.20 18.83 -18.87
C LEU A 306 -20.20 19.16 -17.75
N SER A 307 -21.48 19.35 -18.08
CA SER A 307 -22.54 19.60 -17.09
C SER A 307 -22.67 18.42 -16.12
N ILE A 308 -22.78 17.20 -16.64
CA ILE A 308 -22.90 15.96 -15.85
C ILE A 308 -21.68 15.77 -14.95
N TYR A 309 -20.47 15.84 -15.50
CA TYR A 309 -19.25 15.71 -14.72
C TYR A 309 -19.12 16.81 -13.67
N SER A 310 -19.43 18.06 -14.01
CA SER A 310 -19.34 19.18 -13.07
C SER A 310 -20.30 18.99 -11.89
N ALA A 311 -21.52 18.51 -12.12
CA ALA A 311 -22.48 18.25 -11.04
C ALA A 311 -21.96 17.18 -10.07
N HIS A 312 -21.38 16.09 -10.57
CA HIS A 312 -20.86 14.99 -9.72
C HIS A 312 -19.54 15.34 -9.05
N LEU A 313 -18.66 16.08 -9.73
CA LEU A 313 -17.30 16.35 -9.25
C LEU A 313 -17.18 17.63 -8.43
N THR A 314 -18.20 18.50 -8.38
CA THR A 314 -18.13 19.76 -7.61
C THR A 314 -17.83 19.52 -6.13
N LEU A 315 -18.58 18.63 -5.46
CA LEU A 315 -18.40 18.38 -4.01
C LEU A 315 -17.07 17.63 -3.70
N PRO A 316 -16.69 16.57 -4.43
CA PRO A 316 -15.38 15.94 -4.28
C PRO A 316 -14.23 16.94 -4.52
N ILE A 317 -14.25 17.68 -5.63
CA ILE A 317 -13.19 18.64 -5.95
C ILE A 317 -13.12 19.73 -4.88
N PHE A 318 -14.24 20.23 -4.38
CA PHE A 318 -14.25 21.16 -3.26
C PHE A 318 -13.50 20.58 -2.04
N CYS A 319 -13.77 19.32 -1.67
CA CYS A 319 -13.08 18.64 -0.57
C CYS A 319 -11.56 18.55 -0.78
N TYR A 320 -11.11 18.26 -2.00
CA TYR A 320 -9.68 18.28 -2.33
C TYR A 320 -9.10 19.70 -2.28
N VAL A 321 -9.82 20.68 -2.83
CA VAL A 321 -9.35 22.07 -2.96
C VAL A 321 -9.17 22.70 -1.59
N TYR A 322 -10.18 22.69 -0.72
CA TYR A 322 -10.15 23.52 0.49
C TYR A 322 -9.01 23.11 1.44
N GLY A 323 -8.72 21.80 1.53
CA GLY A 323 -7.61 21.28 2.33
C GLY A 323 -6.25 21.74 1.83
N GLY A 324 -5.99 21.62 0.51
CA GLY A 324 -4.75 22.08 -0.12
C GLY A 324 -4.61 23.60 -0.16
N LEU A 325 -5.72 24.32 -0.33
CA LEU A 325 -5.78 25.77 -0.50
C LEU A 325 -5.32 26.50 0.78
N ALA A 326 -5.76 26.06 1.96
CA ALA A 326 -5.33 26.66 3.22
C ALA A 326 -3.82 26.49 3.47
N TYR A 327 -3.28 25.32 3.12
CA TYR A 327 -1.86 25.03 3.22
C TYR A 327 -1.02 25.87 2.25
N LEU A 328 -1.44 25.95 0.98
CA LEU A 328 -0.78 26.73 -0.07
C LEU A 328 -0.79 28.23 0.24
N PHE A 329 -1.94 28.77 0.65
CA PHE A 329 -2.09 30.19 0.99
C PHE A 329 -1.10 30.59 2.08
N ARG A 330 -1.02 29.80 3.17
CA ARG A 330 -0.15 30.11 4.31
C ARG A 330 1.32 30.13 3.90
N HIS A 331 1.75 29.18 3.07
CA HIS A 331 3.13 29.12 2.58
C HIS A 331 3.46 30.30 1.65
N ILE A 332 2.59 30.60 0.68
CA ILE A 332 2.81 31.73 -0.23
C ILE A 332 2.81 33.05 0.52
N ARG A 333 1.86 33.26 1.42
CA ARG A 333 1.78 34.48 2.22
C ARG A 333 3.03 34.68 3.06
N ARG A 334 3.49 33.64 3.76
CA ARG A 334 4.71 33.69 4.59
C ARG A 334 5.93 34.02 3.74
N SER A 335 6.14 33.28 2.65
CA SER A 335 7.25 33.49 1.72
C SER A 335 7.23 34.90 1.13
N THR A 336 6.05 35.41 0.79
CA THR A 336 5.89 36.77 0.26
C THR A 336 6.20 37.83 1.30
N LEU A 337 5.80 37.65 2.57
CA LEU A 337 6.15 38.56 3.66
C LEU A 337 7.66 38.64 3.92
N GLU A 338 8.37 37.52 3.76
CA GLU A 338 9.84 37.47 3.89
C GLU A 338 10.51 38.23 2.74
N GLU A 339 9.98 38.11 1.52
CA GLU A 339 10.48 38.79 0.32
C GLU A 339 10.18 40.30 0.31
N LEU A 340 9.05 40.74 0.88
CA LEU A 340 8.70 42.17 0.99
C LEU A 340 9.67 42.97 1.87
N LYS A 341 10.42 42.30 2.75
CA LYS A 341 11.43 42.91 3.64
C LYS A 341 12.79 43.09 2.97
N GLN A 342 12.98 42.57 1.75
CA GLN A 342 14.28 42.58 1.07
C GLN A 342 14.55 43.93 0.39
N ASP A 343 15.82 44.34 0.36
CA ASP A 343 16.26 45.65 -0.16
C ASP A 343 15.88 45.88 -1.63
N TYR A 344 15.82 44.81 -2.44
CA TYR A 344 15.44 44.93 -3.84
C TYR A 344 13.99 45.42 -4.00
N PHE A 345 13.09 45.05 -3.08
CA PHE A 345 11.69 45.44 -3.12
C PHE A 345 11.55 46.92 -2.76
N ILE A 346 12.22 47.35 -1.69
CA ILE A 346 12.27 48.75 -1.25
C ILE A 346 12.85 49.63 -2.37
N SER A 347 13.95 49.18 -2.98
CA SER A 347 14.59 49.88 -4.11
C SER A 347 13.70 49.98 -5.33
N ALA A 348 12.96 48.91 -5.67
CA ALA A 348 12.02 48.93 -6.78
C ALA A 348 10.87 49.91 -6.54
N LYS A 349 10.34 49.95 -5.31
CA LYS A 349 9.30 50.89 -4.90
C LYS A 349 9.81 52.34 -4.92
N ALA A 350 11.02 52.60 -4.45
CA ALA A 350 11.64 53.93 -4.48
C ALA A 350 11.87 54.45 -5.90
N LYS A 351 12.11 53.55 -6.87
CA LYS A 351 12.20 53.87 -8.30
C LYS A 351 10.85 54.14 -8.98
N GLY A 352 9.73 54.06 -8.25
CA GLY A 352 8.39 54.33 -8.80
C GLY A 352 7.85 53.26 -9.75
N LEU A 353 8.40 52.04 -9.71
CA LEU A 353 7.89 50.93 -10.51
C LEU A 353 6.44 50.59 -10.13
N ASN A 354 5.62 50.21 -11.12
CA ASN A 354 4.24 49.79 -10.88
C ASN A 354 4.20 48.59 -9.91
N ILE A 355 3.46 48.73 -8.81
CA ILE A 355 3.31 47.72 -7.76
C ILE A 355 2.88 46.37 -8.33
N HIS A 356 1.91 46.32 -9.24
CA HIS A 356 1.47 45.06 -9.84
C HIS A 356 2.60 44.35 -10.61
N ALA A 357 3.42 45.13 -11.33
CA ALA A 357 4.59 44.59 -12.02
C ALA A 357 5.64 44.10 -11.02
N ILE A 358 5.88 44.82 -9.91
CA ILE A 358 6.80 44.38 -8.85
C ILE A 358 6.32 43.06 -8.24
N LEU A 359 5.05 42.97 -7.87
CA LEU A 359 4.44 41.79 -7.24
C LEU A 359 4.58 40.55 -8.13
N TRP A 360 4.17 40.63 -9.40
CA TRP A 360 4.10 39.44 -10.25
C TRP A 360 5.40 39.11 -10.99
N ARG A 361 6.19 40.11 -11.38
CA ARG A 361 7.42 39.89 -12.16
C ARG A 361 8.65 39.64 -11.27
N HIS A 362 8.69 40.25 -10.08
CA HIS A 362 9.87 40.21 -9.22
C HIS A 362 9.62 39.44 -7.92
N LEU A 363 8.59 39.83 -7.16
CA LEU A 363 8.31 39.27 -5.84
C LEU A 363 7.85 37.81 -5.94
N PHE A 364 6.83 37.51 -6.74
CA PHE A 364 6.28 36.16 -6.89
C PHE A 364 7.31 35.14 -7.37
N LYS A 365 8.19 35.53 -8.30
CA LYS A 365 9.27 34.65 -8.78
C LYS A 365 10.19 34.19 -7.64
N LYS A 366 10.41 35.04 -6.64
CA LYS A 366 11.25 34.73 -5.48
C LYS A 366 10.45 34.06 -4.36
N SER A 367 9.20 34.47 -4.16
CA SER A 367 8.35 33.86 -3.13
C SER A 367 7.76 32.50 -3.53
N SER A 368 7.88 32.07 -4.79
CA SER A 368 7.41 30.76 -5.29
C SER A 368 8.36 29.60 -5.02
N PHE A 369 9.56 29.83 -4.48
CA PHE A 369 10.50 28.74 -4.15
C PHE A 369 9.89 27.63 -3.28
N PRO A 370 9.09 27.93 -2.24
CA PRO A 370 8.38 26.91 -1.48
C PRO A 370 7.35 26.13 -2.31
N LEU A 371 6.72 26.74 -3.34
CA LEU A 371 5.79 26.03 -4.22
C LEU A 371 6.46 24.89 -4.96
N ILE A 372 7.75 25.04 -5.30
CA ILE A 372 8.49 24.00 -6.03
C ILE A 372 8.54 22.71 -5.20
N THR A 373 8.83 22.78 -3.89
CA THR A 373 8.78 21.60 -3.00
C THR A 373 7.36 21.06 -2.89
N ILE A 374 6.36 21.94 -2.76
CA ILE A 374 4.96 21.51 -2.62
C ILE A 374 4.50 20.77 -3.87
N LEU A 375 4.83 21.27 -5.06
CA LEU A 375 4.55 20.62 -6.34
C LEU A 375 5.33 19.30 -6.50
N GLY A 376 6.57 19.24 -6.02
CA GLY A 376 7.34 18.00 -5.95
C GLY A 376 6.65 16.92 -5.14
N ASN A 377 6.12 17.28 -3.97
CA ASN A 377 5.37 16.37 -3.10
C ASN A 377 3.93 16.12 -3.61
N ALA A 378 3.40 16.97 -4.47
CA ALA A 378 2.07 16.80 -5.04
C ALA A 378 2.00 15.60 -5.99
N LEU A 379 3.09 15.22 -6.67
CA LEU A 379 3.08 14.11 -7.63
C LEU A 379 2.58 12.77 -7.07
N PRO A 380 3.12 12.22 -5.97
CA PRO A 380 2.55 11.02 -5.36
C PRO A 380 1.10 11.24 -4.89
N ALA A 381 0.77 12.41 -4.33
CA ALA A 381 -0.59 12.72 -3.88
C ALA A 381 -1.60 12.80 -5.03
N LEU A 382 -1.20 13.29 -6.21
CA LEU A 382 -2.03 13.40 -7.41
C LEU A 382 -2.48 12.03 -7.92
N ILE A 383 -1.69 10.99 -7.67
CA ILE A 383 -1.93 9.65 -8.17
C ILE A 383 -2.53 8.75 -7.09
N SER A 384 -2.05 8.84 -5.85
CA SER A 384 -2.66 8.11 -4.74
C SER A 384 -4.05 8.63 -4.39
N GLY A 385 -4.35 9.89 -4.71
CA GLY A 385 -5.63 10.51 -4.42
C GLY A 385 -5.91 10.61 -2.92
N SER A 386 -7.19 10.72 -2.59
CA SER A 386 -7.71 10.70 -1.25
C SER A 386 -8.61 9.50 -1.07
N PHE A 387 -8.10 8.52 -0.32
CA PHE A 387 -8.82 7.29 0.02
C PHE A 387 -10.18 7.59 0.62
N VAL A 388 -10.24 8.64 1.46
CA VAL A 388 -11.45 8.99 2.19
C VAL A 388 -12.46 9.73 1.31
N ILE A 389 -12.02 10.68 0.47
CA ILE A 389 -12.94 11.41 -0.41
C ILE A 389 -13.51 10.45 -1.46
N GLU A 390 -12.65 9.66 -2.11
CA GLU A 390 -13.11 8.72 -3.14
C GLU A 390 -14.04 7.66 -2.57
N TYR A 391 -13.80 7.18 -1.35
CA TYR A 391 -14.72 6.26 -0.67
C TYR A 391 -16.07 6.92 -0.33
N ILE A 392 -16.07 8.13 0.23
CA ILE A 392 -17.33 8.82 0.62
C ILE A 392 -18.22 9.12 -0.59
N PHE A 393 -17.61 9.53 -1.71
CA PHE A 393 -18.33 9.85 -2.94
C PHE A 393 -18.43 8.67 -3.92
N SER A 394 -18.05 7.45 -3.52
CA SER A 394 -18.06 6.25 -4.36
C SER A 394 -17.42 6.47 -5.74
N ILE A 395 -16.26 7.12 -5.76
CA ILE A 395 -15.50 7.40 -6.98
C ILE A 395 -14.56 6.25 -7.21
N GLU A 396 -14.65 5.59 -8.37
CA GLU A 396 -13.83 4.44 -8.76
C GLU A 396 -12.39 4.83 -9.14
N GLY A 397 -11.73 5.59 -8.27
CA GLY A 397 -10.33 6.01 -8.40
C GLY A 397 -9.37 5.10 -7.65
N VAL A 398 -8.08 5.49 -7.66
CA VAL A 398 -6.97 4.77 -7.03
C VAL A 398 -7.16 4.66 -5.53
N GLY A 399 -7.76 5.67 -4.91
CA GLY A 399 -8.01 5.69 -3.49
C GLY A 399 -9.11 4.72 -3.07
N MET A 400 -10.20 4.65 -3.83
CA MET A 400 -11.23 3.63 -3.61
C MET A 400 -10.67 2.22 -3.82
N LEU A 401 -9.91 2.02 -4.90
CA LEU A 401 -9.23 0.76 -5.20
C LEU A 401 -8.33 0.31 -4.05
N MET A 402 -7.60 1.24 -3.41
CA MET A 402 -6.77 0.90 -2.24
C MET A 402 -7.62 0.50 -1.03
N VAL A 403 -8.73 1.18 -0.77
CA VAL A 403 -9.63 0.87 0.36
C VAL A 403 -10.26 -0.51 0.17
N GLU A 404 -10.78 -0.80 -1.00
CA GLU A 404 -11.36 -2.11 -1.35
C GLU A 404 -10.31 -3.22 -1.24
N ALA A 405 -9.11 -3.00 -1.78
CA ALA A 405 -8.02 -3.96 -1.68
C ALA A 405 -7.61 -4.21 -0.22
N PHE A 406 -7.60 -3.17 0.62
CA PHE A 406 -7.30 -3.29 2.04
C PHE A 406 -8.31 -4.17 2.79
N PHE A 407 -9.61 -3.90 2.62
CA PHE A 407 -10.66 -4.67 3.31
C PHE A 407 -10.79 -6.10 2.78
N SER A 408 -10.59 -6.31 1.48
CA SER A 408 -10.58 -7.64 0.86
C SER A 408 -9.27 -8.40 1.05
N ARG A 409 -8.23 -7.76 1.60
CA ARG A 409 -6.87 -8.31 1.74
C ARG A 409 -6.25 -8.71 0.38
N ASP A 410 -6.50 -7.93 -0.67
CA ASP A 410 -5.90 -8.06 -1.99
C ASP A 410 -4.47 -7.48 -1.99
N TYR A 411 -3.54 -8.23 -1.38
CA TYR A 411 -2.15 -7.80 -1.18
C TYR A 411 -1.42 -7.37 -2.47
N PRO A 412 -1.57 -8.06 -3.62
CA PRO A 412 -0.95 -7.63 -4.87
C PRO A 412 -1.32 -6.19 -5.26
N VAL A 413 -2.58 -5.80 -5.10
CA VAL A 413 -3.05 -4.44 -5.41
C VAL A 413 -2.48 -3.43 -4.42
N ILE A 414 -2.61 -3.68 -3.11
CA ILE A 414 -2.13 -2.78 -2.04
C ILE A 414 -0.66 -2.45 -2.25
N LEU A 415 0.17 -3.48 -2.43
CA LEU A 415 1.63 -3.32 -2.48
C LEU A 415 2.09 -2.68 -3.78
N SER A 416 1.39 -2.96 -4.89
CA SER A 416 1.67 -2.31 -6.17
C SER A 416 1.38 -0.81 -6.10
N LEU A 417 0.27 -0.42 -5.48
CA LEU A 417 -0.08 0.98 -5.26
C LEU A 417 0.90 1.68 -4.31
N LEU A 418 1.32 1.02 -3.23
CA LEU A 418 2.34 1.55 -2.31
C LEU A 418 3.70 1.75 -3.00
N LEU A 419 4.14 0.76 -3.79
CA LEU A 419 5.39 0.84 -4.54
C LEU A 419 5.33 1.95 -5.59
N LEU A 420 4.21 2.08 -6.29
CA LEU A 420 3.98 3.15 -7.26
C LEU A 420 4.00 4.52 -6.58
N GLY A 421 3.36 4.68 -5.42
CA GLY A 421 3.43 5.91 -4.61
C GLY A 421 4.85 6.25 -4.16
N ALA A 422 5.64 5.25 -3.74
CA ALA A 422 7.03 5.44 -3.38
C ALA A 422 7.91 5.87 -4.58
N LEU A 423 7.73 5.22 -5.74
CA LEU A 423 8.42 5.60 -6.97
C LEU A 423 8.08 7.03 -7.38
N LEU A 424 6.81 7.41 -7.33
CA LEU A 424 6.36 8.77 -7.63
C LEU A 424 6.87 9.80 -6.63
N THR A 425 7.02 9.43 -5.37
CA THR A 425 7.64 10.30 -4.35
C THR A 425 9.09 10.60 -4.72
N LEU A 426 9.86 9.58 -5.09
CA LEU A 426 11.23 9.78 -5.57
C LEU A 426 11.26 10.65 -6.82
N LEU A 427 10.43 10.33 -7.82
CA LEU A 427 10.32 11.13 -9.05
C LEU A 427 9.95 12.59 -8.78
N GLY A 428 9.00 12.83 -7.88
CA GLY A 428 8.56 14.17 -7.50
C GLY A 428 9.63 14.97 -6.78
N MET A 429 10.38 14.34 -5.87
CA MET A 429 11.54 14.96 -5.24
C MET A 429 12.61 15.33 -6.26
N TRP A 430 12.89 14.45 -7.22
CA TRP A 430 13.88 14.72 -8.28
C TRP A 430 13.43 15.81 -9.25
N LEU A 431 12.14 15.84 -9.59
CA LEU A 431 11.56 16.92 -10.38
C LEU A 431 11.64 18.26 -9.66
N ALA A 432 11.41 18.28 -8.34
CA ALA A 432 11.55 19.49 -7.53
C ALA A 432 12.97 20.07 -7.60
N ASP A 433 14.01 19.24 -7.56
CA ASP A 433 15.39 19.76 -7.67
C ASP A 433 15.68 20.37 -9.04
N ILE A 434 15.13 19.77 -10.10
CA ILE A 434 15.23 20.31 -11.46
C ILE A 434 14.57 21.68 -11.49
N LEU A 435 13.34 21.77 -10.98
CA LEU A 435 12.58 23.02 -10.92
C LEU A 435 13.29 24.08 -10.07
N TYR A 436 13.90 23.71 -8.94
CA TYR A 436 14.69 24.61 -8.12
C TYR A 436 15.84 25.25 -8.90
N LYS A 437 16.54 24.45 -9.71
CA LYS A 437 17.64 24.96 -10.51
C LYS A 437 17.18 25.84 -11.68
N LEU A 438 16.08 25.47 -12.32
CA LEU A 438 15.48 26.28 -13.39
C LEU A 438 14.98 27.63 -12.85
N ALA A 439 14.47 27.66 -11.62
CA ALA A 439 14.00 28.87 -10.97
C ALA A 439 15.14 29.81 -10.56
N ASP A 440 16.22 29.28 -9.97
CA ASP A 440 17.46 30.03 -9.70
C ASP A 440 18.73 29.17 -9.95
N PRO A 441 19.49 29.47 -11.02
CA PRO A 441 20.74 28.79 -11.33
C PRO A 441 21.84 28.96 -10.27
N ARG A 442 21.69 29.86 -9.29
CA ARG A 442 22.65 30.07 -8.19
C ARG A 442 22.42 29.14 -7.02
N VAL A 443 21.28 28.45 -6.96
CA VAL A 443 21.02 27.44 -5.92
C VAL A 443 22.02 26.30 -6.11
N GLU A 444 22.93 26.17 -5.14
CA GLU A 444 23.84 25.05 -5.00
C GLU A 444 23.10 23.94 -4.26
N ILE A 445 22.83 22.84 -4.95
CA ILE A 445 22.18 21.69 -4.31
C ILE A 445 23.24 21.01 -3.43
N VAL A 446 23.00 20.95 -2.12
CA VAL A 446 23.91 20.35 -1.13
C VAL A 446 24.23 18.91 -1.55
N GLY A 447 25.50 18.64 -1.85
CA GLY A 447 25.98 17.39 -2.47
C GLY A 447 26.75 17.60 -3.79
N ALA A 448 26.68 18.80 -4.39
CA ALA A 448 27.50 19.22 -5.52
C ALA A 448 28.87 19.80 -5.11
N LYS A 449 29.26 19.73 -3.82
CA LYS A 449 30.64 20.06 -3.43
C LYS A 449 31.58 19.02 -4.03
N ASN A 450 32.46 19.48 -4.90
CA ASN A 450 33.65 18.74 -5.27
C ASN A 450 34.44 18.49 -3.98
N PRO A 451 34.81 17.24 -3.61
CA PRO A 451 35.59 16.96 -2.39
C PRO A 451 37.04 17.50 -2.44
N LEU A 452 37.33 18.45 -3.33
CA LEU A 452 38.65 19.02 -3.60
C LEU A 452 38.66 20.56 -3.47
N LYS A 453 37.82 21.13 -2.61
CA LYS A 453 37.95 22.53 -2.19
C LYS A 453 37.93 22.65 -0.68
#